data_AF-A0A8K1D5I4-F1
#
_entry.id   AF-A0A8K1D5I4-F1
#
_cell.length_a   1.000
_cell.length_b   1.000
_cell.length_c   1.000
_cell.angle_alpha   90.00
_cell.angle_beta   90.00
_cell.angle_gamma   90.00
#
_symmetry.space_group_name_H-M   'P 1'
#
loop_
_entity.id
_entity.type
_entity.pdbx_description
1 polymer ?
#
loop_
_entity_poly.entity_id
_entity_poly.type
_entity_poly.pdbx_seq_one_letter_code
_entity_poly.pdbx_strand_id
1 'polypeptide(L)'
;MALSPRPWVALVALVALVALPGPSVASKRQLCRVSRGDRAALARGEPPELGAVTVTNGEPWGQWGFPQFCPPGAFASGFRLKVQPHQGFFRDDTGLNGVQLICDNSTDTVTSSVGLYGSWESPVLCPQGEFLTSFRLRVEPSVGIRDDTAATDMEATCAGGLVLQGKGLPWGEWGAWSRSCGSSCRICGIRTRVDPHHFFDTKGLTDLRLYCCPHGGYGWGQPGTPRTP
;
A
#
# COMPACT_ATOMS: atom_id res chain seq x y z
N MET A 1 49.70 32.30 59.87
CA MET A 1 48.84 31.26 59.28
C MET A 1 47.39 31.69 59.47
N ALA A 2 46.73 32.15 58.40
CA ALA A 2 45.29 32.37 58.36
C ALA A 2 44.88 32.36 56.88
N LEU A 3 44.40 31.20 56.41
CA LEU A 3 43.85 31.03 55.06
C LEU A 3 42.38 31.45 55.09
N SER A 4 42.03 32.39 54.22
CA SER A 4 40.66 32.87 53.98
C SER A 4 39.85 31.78 53.25
N PRO A 5 38.61 31.47 53.68
CA PRO A 5 37.74 30.58 52.93
C PRO A 5 36.96 31.37 51.86
N ARG A 6 37.16 30.97 50.60
CA ARG A 6 36.40 31.45 49.43
C ARG A 6 34.93 30.99 49.53
N PRO A 7 33.95 31.83 49.15
CA PRO A 7 32.55 31.41 49.11
C PRO A 7 32.33 30.47 47.92
N TRP A 8 31.60 29.39 48.17
CA TRP A 8 31.17 28.42 47.17
C TRP A 8 30.06 29.06 46.33
N VAL A 9 30.36 29.41 45.08
CA VAL A 9 29.33 29.78 44.11
C VAL A 9 28.64 28.49 43.66
N ALA A 10 27.43 28.24 44.15
CA ALA A 10 26.59 27.15 43.69
C ALA A 10 26.13 27.45 42.25
N LEU A 11 26.61 26.65 41.31
CA LEU A 11 26.18 26.70 39.91
C LEU A 11 24.80 26.04 39.80
N VAL A 12 23.74 26.84 39.72
CA VAL A 12 22.39 26.34 39.39
C VAL A 12 22.34 26.10 37.89
N ALA A 13 22.44 24.84 37.47
CA ALA A 13 22.22 24.46 36.08
C ALA A 13 20.71 24.55 35.77
N LEU A 14 20.32 25.56 34.99
CA LEU A 14 18.99 25.63 34.36
C LEU A 14 18.88 24.51 33.31
N VAL A 15 18.27 23.39 33.69
CA VAL A 15 17.84 22.37 32.73
C VAL A 15 16.56 22.89 32.08
N ALA A 16 16.68 23.46 30.89
CA ALA A 16 15.53 23.73 30.05
C ALA A 16 14.91 22.39 29.63
N LEU A 17 13.72 22.08 30.14
CA LEU A 17 12.86 21.02 29.62
C LEU A 17 12.46 21.38 28.19
N VAL A 18 13.28 20.98 27.21
CA VAL A 18 12.87 20.97 25.81
C VAL A 18 11.85 19.84 25.70
N ALA A 19 10.57 20.20 25.69
CA ALA A 19 9.51 19.27 25.34
C ALA A 19 9.82 18.76 23.92
N LEU A 20 10.25 17.50 23.82
CA LEU A 20 10.37 16.84 22.53
C LEU A 20 8.98 16.85 21.90
N PRO A 21 8.81 17.33 20.66
CA PRO A 21 7.54 17.20 19.98
C PRO A 21 7.20 15.71 19.92
N GLY A 22 6.10 15.32 20.57
CA GLY A 22 5.58 13.96 20.48
C GLY A 22 5.38 13.57 19.01
N PRO A 23 5.37 12.26 18.68
CA PRO A 23 5.16 11.81 17.31
C PRO A 23 3.89 12.47 16.78
N SER A 24 4.06 13.31 15.76
CA SER A 24 2.98 14.09 15.19
C SER A 24 1.92 13.12 14.67
N VAL A 25 0.73 13.17 15.27
CA VAL A 25 -0.46 12.55 14.69
C VAL A 25 -0.61 13.17 13.32
N ALA A 26 -0.20 12.45 12.27
CA ALA A 26 -0.34 12.87 10.90
C ALA A 26 -1.79 13.30 10.71
N SER A 27 -2.01 14.60 10.55
CA SER A 27 -3.36 15.16 10.41
C SER A 27 -4.06 14.41 9.28
N LYS A 28 -5.34 14.05 9.42
CA LYS A 28 -6.17 13.45 8.35
C LYS A 28 -6.06 14.20 7.01
N ARG A 29 -5.63 15.48 7.04
CA ARG A 29 -5.34 16.33 5.87
C ARG A 29 -4.07 15.96 5.09
N GLN A 30 -3.18 15.11 5.60
CA GLN A 30 -1.87 14.81 5.01
C GLN A 30 -1.89 13.61 4.05
N LEU A 31 -2.85 12.68 4.19
CA LEU A 31 -3.00 11.56 3.26
C LEU A 31 -3.30 11.98 1.82
N CYS A 32 -4.01 13.09 1.66
CA CYS A 32 -4.53 13.56 0.38
C CYS A 32 -3.64 14.58 -0.33
N ARG A 33 -2.60 15.09 0.32
CA ARG A 33 -1.71 16.11 -0.26
C ARG A 33 -0.48 15.42 -0.84
N VAL A 34 -0.50 15.18 -2.15
CA VAL A 34 0.74 15.06 -2.93
C VAL A 34 1.48 16.38 -2.81
N SER A 35 2.60 16.42 -2.10
CA SER A 35 3.42 17.61 -1.92
C SER A 35 3.96 18.12 -3.27
N ARG A 36 4.37 19.40 -3.37
CA ARG A 36 5.06 19.90 -4.57
C ARG A 36 6.35 19.11 -4.86
N GLY A 37 7.01 18.56 -3.84
CA GLY A 37 8.19 17.69 -3.98
C GLY A 37 7.86 16.31 -4.55
N ASP A 38 6.68 15.79 -4.25
CA ASP A 38 6.22 14.47 -4.72
C ASP A 38 5.93 14.50 -6.22
N ARG A 39 5.36 15.62 -6.72
CA ARG A 39 5.20 15.85 -8.17
C ARG A 39 6.54 15.77 -8.92
N ALA A 40 7.63 16.21 -8.28
CA ALA A 40 8.96 16.14 -8.85
C ALA A 40 9.58 14.73 -8.73
N ALA A 41 9.29 13.98 -7.65
CA ALA A 41 9.67 12.57 -7.50
C ALA A 41 8.98 11.69 -8.55
N LEU A 42 7.66 11.86 -8.76
CA LEU A 42 6.89 11.18 -9.82
C LEU A 42 7.38 11.54 -11.23
N ALA A 43 7.74 12.80 -11.50
CA ALA A 43 8.32 13.21 -12.78
C ALA A 43 9.71 12.59 -13.03
N ARG A 44 10.38 12.10 -11.97
CA ARG A 44 11.65 11.35 -12.04
C ARG A 44 11.46 9.84 -11.95
N GLY A 45 10.22 9.33 -11.95
CA GLY A 45 9.94 7.90 -11.83
C GLY A 45 10.12 7.32 -10.42
N GLU A 46 10.14 8.17 -9.39
CA GLU A 46 10.35 7.80 -8.00
C GLU A 46 8.97 7.71 -7.30
N PRO A 47 8.56 6.53 -6.78
CA PRO A 47 7.23 6.33 -6.20
C PRO A 47 7.07 7.19 -4.94
N PRO A 48 6.01 8.00 -4.81
CA PRO A 48 5.76 8.69 -3.57
C PRO A 48 5.41 7.66 -2.50
N GLU A 49 6.15 7.62 -1.40
CA GLU A 49 5.67 6.97 -0.17
C GLU A 49 4.45 7.73 0.41
N LEU A 50 4.27 8.99 0.00
CA LEU A 50 3.16 9.85 0.39
C LEU A 50 1.87 9.49 -0.36
N GLY A 51 0.78 9.32 0.40
CA GLY A 51 -0.52 8.90 -0.13
C GLY A 51 -0.71 7.39 -0.24
N ALA A 52 0.34 6.57 -0.05
CA ALA A 52 0.18 5.13 0.05
C ALA A 52 -0.57 4.74 1.33
N VAL A 53 -1.45 3.76 1.23
CA VAL A 53 -1.99 2.99 2.35
C VAL A 53 -1.35 1.61 2.30
N THR A 54 -0.91 1.15 3.46
CA THR A 54 -0.14 -0.08 3.65
C THR A 54 -0.82 -0.96 4.69
N VAL A 55 -0.48 -2.24 4.68
CA VAL A 55 -0.81 -3.21 5.74
C VAL A 55 0.45 -3.59 6.51
N THR A 56 0.30 -4.22 7.66
CA THR A 56 1.42 -4.61 8.53
C THR A 56 1.84 -6.07 8.37
N ASN A 57 1.02 -6.88 7.73
CA ASN A 57 1.25 -8.31 7.54
C ASN A 57 1.77 -8.67 6.14
N GLY A 58 2.15 -7.69 5.32
CA GLY A 58 2.85 -7.93 4.06
C GLY A 58 4.31 -8.29 4.30
N GLU A 59 4.84 -9.21 3.51
CA GLU A 59 6.19 -9.75 3.67
C GLU A 59 7.27 -8.82 3.09
N PRO A 60 8.47 -8.75 3.70
CA PRO A 60 9.54 -7.85 3.27
C PRO A 60 10.24 -8.32 1.98
N TRP A 61 10.12 -9.60 1.65
CA TRP A 61 10.82 -10.26 0.54
C TRP A 61 10.19 -10.00 -0.82
N GLY A 62 11.03 -10.04 -1.86
CA GLY A 62 10.64 -9.73 -3.22
C GLY A 62 10.90 -8.31 -3.67
N GLN A 63 10.48 -8.00 -4.89
CA GLN A 63 10.73 -6.72 -5.55
C GLN A 63 9.43 -5.97 -5.79
N TRP A 64 9.43 -4.68 -5.41
CA TRP A 64 8.33 -3.79 -5.76
C TRP A 64 8.32 -3.51 -7.25
N GLY A 65 7.18 -3.71 -7.90
CA GLY A 65 6.94 -3.26 -9.25
C GLY A 65 6.88 -1.74 -9.39
N PHE A 66 6.73 -1.29 -10.64
CA PHE A 66 6.37 0.11 -10.89
C PHE A 66 4.91 0.35 -10.46
N PRO A 67 4.61 1.49 -9.81
CA PRO A 67 3.24 1.86 -9.52
C PRO A 67 2.48 2.16 -10.81
N GLN A 68 1.21 1.80 -10.87
CA GLN A 68 0.28 2.25 -11.92
C GLN A 68 -0.94 2.90 -11.31
N PHE A 69 -1.58 3.78 -12.08
CA PHE A 69 -2.69 4.60 -11.63
C PHE A 69 -3.81 4.58 -12.65
N CYS A 70 -5.05 4.61 -12.17
CA CYS A 70 -6.22 4.87 -13.00
C CYS A 70 -6.02 6.16 -13.81
N PRO A 71 -6.70 6.27 -14.97
CA PRO A 71 -6.64 7.49 -15.78
C PRO A 71 -6.93 8.76 -14.97
N PRO A 72 -6.45 9.93 -15.43
CA PRO A 72 -6.73 11.20 -14.76
C PRO A 72 -8.23 11.40 -14.49
N GLY A 73 -8.58 11.59 -13.22
CA GLY A 73 -9.97 11.78 -12.78
C GLY A 73 -10.76 10.51 -12.51
N ALA A 74 -10.20 9.34 -12.81
CA ALA A 74 -10.77 8.03 -12.51
C ALA A 74 -10.22 7.44 -11.21
N PHE A 75 -10.97 6.50 -10.64
CA PHE A 75 -10.74 5.90 -9.34
C PHE A 75 -11.02 4.41 -9.34
N ALA A 76 -10.39 3.67 -8.43
CA ALA A 76 -10.67 2.26 -8.29
C ALA A 76 -12.06 2.05 -7.68
N SER A 77 -12.94 1.38 -8.43
CA SER A 77 -14.30 0.98 -8.03
C SER A 77 -14.39 -0.50 -7.69
N GLY A 78 -13.30 -1.25 -7.86
CA GLY A 78 -13.24 -2.67 -7.55
C GLY A 78 -11.88 -3.26 -7.87
N PHE A 79 -11.77 -4.59 -7.75
CA PHE A 79 -10.55 -5.32 -8.05
C PHE A 79 -10.84 -6.75 -8.49
N ARG A 80 -9.82 -7.39 -9.09
CA ARG A 80 -9.75 -8.84 -9.27
C ARG A 80 -8.37 -9.35 -8.92
N LEU A 81 -8.31 -10.64 -8.59
CA LEU A 81 -7.11 -11.33 -8.16
C LEU A 81 -6.64 -12.31 -9.22
N LYS A 82 -5.32 -12.47 -9.37
CA LYS A 82 -4.73 -13.58 -10.12
C LYS A 82 -4.31 -14.64 -9.12
N VAL A 83 -4.96 -15.80 -9.16
CA VAL A 83 -4.81 -16.83 -8.12
C VAL A 83 -4.34 -18.12 -8.76
N GLN A 84 -3.31 -18.73 -8.17
CA GLN A 84 -2.96 -20.10 -8.51
C GLN A 84 -3.71 -21.05 -7.57
N PRO A 85 -4.56 -21.95 -8.08
CA PRO A 85 -5.26 -22.91 -7.25
C PRO A 85 -4.27 -23.94 -6.70
N HIS A 86 -4.58 -24.48 -5.52
CA HIS A 86 -3.82 -25.54 -4.86
C HIS A 86 -3.48 -26.67 -5.84
N GLN A 87 -2.19 -26.97 -6.01
CA GLN A 87 -1.71 -27.97 -6.96
C GLN A 87 -1.43 -29.35 -6.31
N GLY A 88 -1.72 -29.50 -5.02
CA GLY A 88 -1.53 -30.74 -4.26
C GLY A 88 -0.19 -30.82 -3.53
N PHE A 89 0.02 -31.90 -2.78
CA PHE A 89 1.10 -32.07 -1.78
C PHE A 89 2.55 -31.96 -2.29
N PHE A 90 2.78 -32.06 -3.60
CA PHE A 90 4.12 -32.12 -4.21
C PHE A 90 4.50 -30.90 -5.04
N ARG A 91 3.67 -29.84 -5.05
CA ARG A 91 3.95 -28.60 -5.79
C ARG A 91 3.64 -27.41 -4.90
N ASP A 92 4.56 -26.46 -4.83
CA ASP A 92 4.37 -25.27 -4.01
C ASP A 92 3.19 -24.43 -4.52
N ASP A 93 2.38 -24.01 -3.55
CA ASP A 93 1.09 -23.36 -3.75
C ASP A 93 1.30 -21.85 -3.79
N THR A 94 1.42 -21.27 -4.98
CA THR A 94 1.86 -19.88 -5.13
C THR A 94 0.85 -18.80 -4.65
N GLY A 95 -0.26 -19.18 -4.00
CA GLY A 95 -1.20 -18.22 -3.43
C GLY A 95 -1.69 -17.14 -4.40
N LEU A 96 -1.73 -15.90 -3.92
CA LEU A 96 -2.04 -14.71 -4.71
C LEU A 96 -0.84 -14.33 -5.59
N ASN A 97 -1.03 -14.21 -6.89
CA ASN A 97 0.02 -13.84 -7.85
C ASN A 97 -0.14 -12.41 -8.39
N GLY A 98 -1.30 -11.77 -8.23
CA GLY A 98 -1.51 -10.44 -8.75
C GLY A 98 -2.81 -9.82 -8.32
N VAL A 99 -2.84 -8.49 -8.33
CA VAL A 99 -4.02 -7.69 -8.04
C VAL A 99 -4.18 -6.70 -9.19
N GLN A 100 -5.39 -6.63 -9.74
CA GLN A 100 -5.74 -5.65 -10.76
C GLN A 100 -6.91 -4.80 -10.24
N LEU A 101 -6.74 -3.49 -10.24
CA LEU A 101 -7.79 -2.54 -9.93
C LEU A 101 -8.68 -2.32 -11.16
N ILE A 102 -9.99 -2.20 -10.91
CA ILE A 102 -10.98 -1.81 -11.91
C ILE A 102 -11.30 -0.33 -11.71
N CYS A 103 -11.07 0.49 -12.73
CA CYS A 103 -11.36 1.91 -12.66
C CYS A 103 -12.85 2.17 -12.95
N ASP A 104 -13.41 3.21 -12.35
CA ASP A 104 -14.82 3.62 -12.41
C ASP A 104 -15.32 4.05 -13.79
N ASN A 105 -14.42 4.36 -14.73
CA ASN A 105 -14.76 4.49 -16.15
C ASN A 105 -15.06 3.13 -16.83
N SER A 106 -15.04 2.04 -16.05
CA SER A 106 -15.52 0.69 -16.33
C SER A 106 -14.82 -0.10 -17.44
N THR A 107 -13.95 0.53 -18.24
CA THR A 107 -13.11 -0.14 -19.24
C THR A 107 -11.66 -0.26 -18.82
N ASP A 108 -11.16 0.70 -18.05
CA ASP A 108 -9.75 0.73 -17.71
C ASP A 108 -9.45 -0.08 -16.46
N THR A 109 -8.32 -0.78 -16.52
CA THR A 109 -7.81 -1.58 -15.42
C THR A 109 -6.33 -1.32 -15.27
N VAL A 110 -5.85 -1.32 -14.04
CA VAL A 110 -4.44 -1.06 -13.72
C VAL A 110 -3.90 -2.12 -12.79
N THR A 111 -2.64 -2.50 -13.00
CA THR A 111 -1.95 -3.54 -12.23
C THR A 111 -0.58 -3.02 -11.80
N SER A 112 0.28 -3.85 -11.23
CA SER A 112 1.69 -3.53 -11.04
C SER A 112 2.51 -4.75 -11.47
N SER A 113 3.48 -5.20 -10.68
CA SER A 113 4.12 -6.50 -10.91
C SER A 113 3.11 -7.63 -10.72
N VAL A 114 3.17 -8.63 -11.59
CA VAL A 114 2.28 -9.80 -11.57
C VAL A 114 3.11 -11.07 -11.67
N GLY A 115 2.84 -12.04 -10.79
CA GLY A 115 3.40 -13.38 -10.82
C GLY A 115 2.98 -14.14 -12.08
N LEU A 116 3.81 -15.11 -12.47
CA LEU A 116 3.64 -15.82 -13.74
C LEU A 116 2.40 -16.72 -13.74
N TYR A 117 2.09 -17.33 -12.61
CA TYR A 117 1.12 -18.42 -12.52
C TYR A 117 -0.29 -17.93 -12.15
N GLY A 118 -1.25 -18.87 -12.21
CA GLY A 118 -2.64 -18.64 -11.88
C GLY A 118 -3.47 -17.99 -12.99
N SER A 119 -4.76 -17.84 -12.73
CA SER A 119 -5.74 -17.20 -13.61
C SER A 119 -6.35 -15.97 -12.93
N TRP A 120 -6.76 -15.00 -13.73
CA TRP A 120 -7.53 -13.86 -13.21
C TRP A 120 -8.95 -14.30 -12.88
N GLU A 121 -9.33 -14.09 -11.65
CA GLU A 121 -10.69 -14.31 -11.17
C GLU A 121 -11.66 -13.24 -11.67
N SER A 122 -12.95 -13.53 -11.53
CA SER A 122 -13.99 -12.54 -11.82
C SER A 122 -13.92 -11.36 -10.82
N PRO A 123 -14.11 -10.12 -11.28
CA PRO A 123 -13.95 -8.94 -10.43
C PRO A 123 -15.05 -8.84 -9.37
N VAL A 124 -14.69 -8.18 -8.27
CA VAL A 124 -15.61 -7.70 -7.23
C VAL A 124 -15.63 -6.18 -7.28
N LEU A 125 -16.83 -5.61 -7.28
CA LEU A 125 -17.07 -4.19 -7.52
C LEU A 125 -17.87 -3.58 -6.37
N CYS A 126 -17.59 -2.32 -6.08
CA CYS A 126 -18.42 -1.51 -5.21
C CYS A 126 -19.79 -1.25 -5.86
N PRO A 127 -20.79 -0.82 -5.06
CA PRO A 127 -22.04 -0.29 -5.60
C PRO A 127 -21.77 0.84 -6.60
N GLN A 128 -22.71 1.05 -7.53
CA GLN A 128 -22.56 2.05 -8.57
C GLN A 128 -22.28 3.44 -7.98
N GLY A 129 -21.20 4.09 -8.46
CA GLY A 129 -20.77 5.40 -7.99
C GLY A 129 -19.92 5.40 -6.72
N GLU A 130 -19.60 4.23 -6.16
CA GLU A 130 -18.69 4.08 -5.03
C GLU A 130 -17.27 3.65 -5.47
N PHE A 131 -16.33 3.77 -4.52
CA PHE A 131 -14.90 3.60 -4.75
C PHE A 131 -14.24 2.92 -3.57
N LEU A 132 -13.09 2.28 -3.81
CA LEU A 132 -12.27 1.69 -2.77
C LEU A 132 -11.63 2.77 -1.88
N THR A 133 -11.57 2.51 -0.56
CA THR A 133 -10.99 3.45 0.41
C THR A 133 -9.95 2.84 1.37
N SER A 134 -9.97 1.53 1.62
CA SER A 134 -8.97 0.80 2.39
C SER A 134 -8.89 -0.65 1.94
N PHE A 135 -7.88 -1.37 2.40
CA PHE A 135 -7.73 -2.80 2.13
C PHE A 135 -7.09 -3.55 3.30
N ARG A 136 -7.18 -4.88 3.29
CA ARG A 136 -6.37 -5.79 4.10
C ARG A 136 -5.99 -7.03 3.30
N LEU A 137 -4.91 -7.70 3.71
CA LEU A 137 -4.47 -8.96 3.12
C LEU A 137 -4.77 -10.13 4.05
N ARG A 138 -5.14 -11.28 3.46
CA ARG A 138 -5.06 -12.58 4.11
C ARG A 138 -3.70 -13.16 3.79
N VAL A 139 -3.01 -13.63 4.81
CA VAL A 139 -1.64 -14.10 4.70
C VAL A 139 -1.51 -15.41 5.48
N GLU A 140 -0.98 -16.44 4.82
CA GLU A 140 -0.64 -17.69 5.48
C GLU A 140 0.66 -17.52 6.24
N PRO A 141 0.70 -17.63 7.57
CA PRO A 141 1.92 -17.46 8.35
C PRO A 141 2.90 -18.60 8.10
N SER A 142 4.20 -18.30 8.05
CA SER A 142 5.26 -19.31 8.07
C SER A 142 5.11 -20.24 9.29
N VAL A 143 4.98 -21.54 9.02
CA VAL A 143 4.96 -22.60 10.04
C VAL A 143 6.21 -23.48 9.88
N GLY A 144 7.23 -23.21 10.71
CA GLY A 144 8.42 -24.05 10.83
C GLY A 144 9.63 -23.60 10.01
N ILE A 145 10.37 -24.55 9.43
CA ILE A 145 11.64 -24.36 8.70
C ILE A 145 11.41 -24.22 7.17
N ARG A 146 10.15 -24.14 6.73
CA ARG A 146 9.79 -23.86 5.33
C ARG A 146 9.25 -22.44 5.25
N ASP A 147 9.98 -21.61 4.53
CA ASP A 147 9.98 -20.15 4.60
C ASP A 147 9.07 -19.47 3.58
N ASP A 148 7.76 -19.76 3.57
CA ASP A 148 6.85 -19.05 2.67
C ASP A 148 5.59 -18.58 3.39
N THR A 149 5.71 -17.42 4.05
CA THR A 149 4.52 -16.61 4.35
C THR A 149 4.07 -15.96 3.05
N ALA A 150 2.85 -16.20 2.58
CA ALA A 150 2.37 -15.66 1.30
C ALA A 150 0.99 -15.02 1.43
N ALA A 151 0.74 -13.94 0.67
CA ALA A 151 -0.60 -13.40 0.54
C ALA A 151 -1.48 -14.41 -0.22
N THR A 152 -2.65 -14.70 0.34
CA THR A 152 -3.58 -15.70 -0.21
C THR A 152 -4.87 -15.04 -0.71
N ASP A 153 -5.27 -13.91 -0.12
CA ASP A 153 -6.48 -13.17 -0.49
C ASP A 153 -6.35 -11.68 -0.11
N MET A 154 -7.30 -10.88 -0.58
CA MET A 154 -7.41 -9.46 -0.30
C MET A 154 -8.87 -9.08 -0.05
N GLU A 155 -9.07 -8.20 0.92
CA GLU A 155 -10.34 -7.51 1.14
C GLU A 155 -10.17 -6.00 0.95
N ALA A 156 -11.22 -5.33 0.49
CA ALA A 156 -11.26 -3.88 0.37
C ALA A 156 -12.58 -3.29 0.86
N THR A 157 -12.56 -2.05 1.35
CA THR A 157 -13.77 -1.32 1.73
C THR A 157 -14.18 -0.32 0.65
N CYS A 158 -15.47 -0.29 0.34
CA CYS A 158 -16.09 0.76 -0.44
C CYS A 158 -16.38 2.00 0.43
N ALA A 159 -16.56 3.15 -0.21
CA ALA A 159 -16.87 4.40 0.47
C ALA A 159 -18.16 4.33 1.33
N GLY A 160 -19.16 3.56 0.91
CA GLY A 160 -20.40 3.29 1.66
C GLY A 160 -20.25 2.25 2.77
N GLY A 161 -19.05 1.70 2.98
CA GLY A 161 -18.75 0.75 4.05
C GLY A 161 -18.91 -0.73 3.68
N LEU A 162 -19.36 -1.04 2.45
CA LEU A 162 -19.38 -2.42 1.96
C LEU A 162 -17.96 -3.00 1.94
N VAL A 163 -17.79 -4.21 2.48
CA VAL A 163 -16.56 -4.97 2.37
C VAL A 163 -16.64 -5.89 1.15
N LEU A 164 -15.70 -5.73 0.23
CA LEU A 164 -15.49 -6.63 -0.90
C LEU A 164 -14.41 -7.64 -0.53
N GLN A 165 -14.80 -8.91 -0.43
CA GLN A 165 -13.85 -10.01 -0.32
C GLN A 165 -13.43 -10.46 -1.72
N GLY A 166 -12.13 -10.62 -1.91
CA GLY A 166 -11.56 -11.19 -3.11
C GLY A 166 -11.93 -12.66 -3.30
N LYS A 167 -11.57 -13.18 -4.46
CA LYS A 167 -11.72 -14.61 -4.79
C LYS A 167 -10.37 -15.33 -4.64
N GLY A 168 -9.65 -15.03 -3.56
CA GLY A 168 -8.37 -15.64 -3.22
C GLY A 168 -8.52 -17.04 -2.61
N LEU A 169 -7.43 -17.55 -2.07
CA LEU A 169 -7.42 -18.83 -1.37
C LEU A 169 -7.94 -18.69 0.08
N PRO A 170 -8.59 -19.71 0.65
CA PRO A 170 -9.21 -19.62 1.97
C PRO A 170 -8.23 -19.75 3.16
N TRP A 171 -6.93 -19.90 2.90
CA TRP A 171 -5.92 -20.25 3.91
C TRP A 171 -5.23 -19.00 4.48
N GLY A 172 -4.70 -19.12 5.69
CA GLY A 172 -4.07 -18.01 6.40
C GLY A 172 -5.06 -17.10 7.14
N GLU A 173 -4.52 -16.05 7.73
CA GLU A 173 -5.24 -15.14 8.62
C GLU A 173 -5.34 -13.75 8.03
N TRP A 174 -6.46 -13.07 8.29
CA TRP A 174 -6.63 -11.68 7.91
C TRP A 174 -5.79 -10.76 8.78
N GLY A 175 -4.99 -9.91 8.15
CA GLY A 175 -4.29 -8.82 8.82
C GLY A 175 -5.22 -7.69 9.25
N ALA A 176 -4.62 -6.70 9.93
CA ALA A 176 -5.28 -5.44 10.23
C ALA A 176 -5.62 -4.68 8.93
N TRP A 177 -6.70 -3.91 8.98
CA TRP A 177 -7.05 -2.97 7.92
C TRP A 177 -5.99 -1.90 7.76
N SER A 178 -5.69 -1.54 6.51
CA SER A 178 -4.96 -0.31 6.20
C SER A 178 -5.73 0.89 6.76
N ARG A 179 -5.03 2.00 6.96
CA ARG A 179 -5.71 3.29 7.11
C ARG A 179 -6.63 3.54 5.90
N SER A 180 -7.79 4.16 6.14
CA SER A 180 -8.65 4.62 5.04
C SER A 180 -8.11 5.90 4.41
N CYS A 181 -8.32 6.08 3.11
CA CYS A 181 -8.04 7.33 2.40
C CYS A 181 -8.76 8.55 2.98
N GLY A 182 -9.84 8.36 3.76
CA GLY A 182 -10.66 9.44 4.31
C GLY A 182 -11.62 10.04 3.29
N SER A 183 -12.55 10.89 3.74
CA SER A 183 -13.70 11.34 2.94
C SER A 183 -13.37 12.21 1.72
N SER A 184 -12.18 12.82 1.69
CA SER A 184 -11.74 13.67 0.57
C SER A 184 -10.89 12.95 -0.47
N CYS A 185 -10.62 11.65 -0.29
CA CYS A 185 -9.77 10.85 -1.15
C CYS A 185 -10.37 9.50 -1.50
N ARG A 186 -9.85 8.91 -2.57
CA ARG A 186 -10.21 7.57 -3.06
C ARG A 186 -8.96 6.87 -3.55
N ILE A 187 -9.00 5.54 -3.62
CA ILE A 187 -7.90 4.77 -4.19
C ILE A 187 -7.86 5.02 -5.71
N CYS A 188 -6.66 5.32 -6.21
CA CYS A 188 -6.41 5.71 -7.61
C CYS A 188 -5.26 4.91 -8.22
N GLY A 189 -4.51 4.13 -7.45
CA GLY A 189 -3.32 3.44 -7.95
C GLY A 189 -2.87 2.31 -7.05
N ILE A 190 -1.95 1.52 -7.60
CA ILE A 190 -1.49 0.27 -7.03
C ILE A 190 0.01 0.11 -7.25
N ARG A 191 0.67 -0.52 -6.27
CA ARG A 191 2.01 -1.09 -6.40
C ARG A 191 2.05 -2.42 -5.66
N THR A 192 2.57 -3.46 -6.31
CA THR A 192 2.67 -4.80 -5.74
C THR A 192 4.14 -5.17 -5.55
N ARG A 193 4.42 -5.93 -4.50
CA ARG A 193 5.69 -6.62 -4.28
C ARG A 193 5.49 -8.07 -4.66
N VAL A 194 6.38 -8.58 -5.51
CA VAL A 194 6.36 -9.97 -5.98
C VAL A 194 7.74 -10.56 -5.80
N ASP A 195 7.81 -11.78 -5.28
CA ASP A 195 9.10 -12.44 -5.07
C ASP A 195 9.68 -12.99 -6.38
N PRO A 196 10.88 -12.55 -6.82
CA PRO A 196 11.47 -13.06 -8.04
C PRO A 196 12.15 -14.41 -7.80
N HIS A 197 11.54 -15.48 -8.33
CA HIS A 197 12.13 -16.81 -8.60
C HIS A 197 13.59 -17.01 -8.19
N HIS A 198 13.76 -17.70 -7.08
CA HIS A 198 14.90 -18.59 -6.90
C HIS A 198 14.49 -19.99 -7.40
N PHE A 199 15.45 -20.78 -7.86
CA PHE A 199 15.28 -22.01 -8.65
C PHE A 199 14.31 -23.08 -8.08
N PHE A 200 13.85 -22.93 -6.83
CA PHE A 200 12.98 -23.88 -6.14
C PHE A 200 11.74 -23.27 -5.46
N ASP A 201 11.60 -21.95 -5.30
CA ASP A 201 10.48 -21.33 -4.55
C ASP A 201 9.67 -20.31 -5.37
N THR A 202 8.38 -20.24 -5.03
CA THR A 202 7.27 -19.79 -5.88
C THR A 202 7.04 -18.28 -5.98
N LYS A 203 6.52 -17.87 -7.14
CA LYS A 203 6.26 -16.48 -7.60
C LYS A 203 5.04 -15.82 -6.94
N GLY A 204 5.02 -15.66 -5.62
CA GLY A 204 3.89 -15.06 -4.90
C GLY A 204 3.91 -13.52 -4.87
N LEU A 205 2.73 -12.91 -4.77
CA LEU A 205 2.56 -11.54 -4.27
C LEU A 205 2.81 -11.58 -2.77
N THR A 206 3.77 -10.78 -2.31
CA THR A 206 4.20 -10.75 -0.91
C THR A 206 3.67 -9.51 -0.17
N ASP A 207 3.46 -8.40 -0.88
CA ASP A 207 2.96 -7.16 -0.29
C ASP A 207 2.20 -6.29 -1.33
N LEU A 208 1.35 -5.40 -0.84
CA LEU A 208 0.50 -4.52 -1.63
C LEU A 208 0.49 -3.11 -1.03
N ARG A 209 0.56 -2.11 -1.91
CA ARG A 209 0.30 -0.71 -1.60
C ARG A 209 -0.77 -0.18 -2.53
N LEU A 210 -1.74 0.53 -1.95
CA LEU A 210 -2.72 1.29 -2.71
C LEU A 210 -2.50 2.78 -2.46
N TYR A 211 -2.77 3.61 -3.46
CA TYR A 211 -2.53 5.05 -3.37
C TYR A 211 -3.84 5.81 -3.27
N CYS A 212 -3.92 6.71 -2.30
CA CYS A 212 -5.01 7.66 -2.12
C CYS A 212 -4.73 8.93 -2.92
N CYS A 213 -5.71 9.37 -3.70
CA CYS A 213 -5.63 10.62 -4.42
C CYS A 213 -6.85 11.55 -4.09
N PRO A 214 -6.68 12.90 -4.10
CA PRO A 214 -7.72 13.87 -3.71
C PRO A 214 -8.88 14.07 -4.72
N HIS A 215 -10.11 14.19 -4.26
CA HIS A 215 -11.24 14.52 -5.14
C HIS A 215 -11.03 15.88 -5.86
N GLY A 216 -11.11 15.93 -7.20
CA GLY A 216 -10.89 17.16 -7.99
C GLY A 216 -9.85 17.07 -9.12
N GLY A 217 -9.37 15.87 -9.44
CA GLY A 217 -8.50 15.62 -10.60
C GLY A 217 -7.01 15.62 -10.24
N TYR A 218 -6.32 14.59 -10.74
CA TYR A 218 -4.86 14.52 -10.76
C TYR A 218 -4.43 14.89 -12.16
N GLY A 219 -3.81 16.05 -12.34
CA GLY A 219 -3.07 16.34 -13.56
C GLY A 219 -1.78 15.49 -13.59
N TRP A 220 -1.91 14.18 -13.77
CA TRP A 220 -0.80 13.31 -14.13
C TRP A 220 -0.49 13.59 -15.60
N GLY A 221 0.35 14.60 -15.86
CA GLY A 221 0.98 14.73 -17.16
C GLY A 221 1.78 13.45 -17.40
N GLN A 222 1.40 12.67 -18.41
CA GLN A 222 2.27 11.63 -18.96
C GLN A 222 3.65 12.28 -19.22
N PRO A 223 4.77 11.61 -18.91
CA PRO A 223 6.08 12.11 -19.33
C PRO A 223 6.04 12.36 -20.84
N GLY A 224 6.10 13.64 -21.26
CA GLY A 224 6.14 14.02 -22.67
C GLY A 224 4.90 14.68 -23.28
N THR A 225 3.82 14.98 -22.53
CA THR A 225 2.73 15.81 -23.08
C THR A 225 2.91 17.29 -22.70
N PRO A 226 3.09 18.20 -23.68
CA PRO A 226 3.15 19.64 -23.41
C PRO A 226 1.80 20.10 -22.87
N ARG A 227 1.80 20.81 -21.75
CA ARG A 227 0.63 21.58 -21.33
C ARG A 227 0.57 22.79 -22.26
N THR A 228 -0.43 22.84 -23.13
CA THR A 228 -0.78 24.10 -23.79
C THR A 228 -1.27 25.11 -22.74
N PRO A 229 -0.94 26.40 -22.93
CA PRO A 229 -1.22 27.48 -21.97
C PRO A 229 -2.71 27.68 -21.71
#